data_AF-A0A9W6B7L0-F1
#
_entry.id   AF-A0A9W6B7L0-F1
#
_cell.length_a   1.000
_cell.length_b   1.000
_cell.length_c   1.000
_cell.angle_alpha   90.00
_cell.angle_beta   90.00
_cell.angle_gamma   90.00
#
_symmetry.space_group_name_H-M   'P 1'
#
loop_
_entity.id
_entity.type
_entity.pdbx_description
1 polymer ?
#
loop_
_entity_poly.entity_id
_entity_poly.type
_entity_poly.pdbx_seq_one_letter_code
_entity_poly.pdbx_strand_id
1 'polypeptide(L)'
;MDAIEFIQNTASEVLVKQHLKLVFDTYYQLFGEVCTGCPVKVAGYIRRIKNYTKEETMTEETHTTNFVLKDRSIIVKPGSNEAYSNANLTDEVAIAFLKKNPNRKVLFSKLPKDIETLLKDTTTVQEDKEITLEDYTMTELRTMFPEAKGRSKKDLITSIETMKESYVVA
;
A
#
# COMPACT_ATOMS: atom_id res chain seq x y z
N MET A 1 -0.26 39.37 -5.06
CA MET A 1 -1.56 38.74 -4.76
C MET A 1 -1.28 37.27 -4.54
N ASP A 2 -1.62 36.73 -3.37
CA ASP A 2 -1.38 35.32 -3.05
C ASP A 2 -2.22 34.42 -3.99
N ALA A 3 -1.67 33.29 -4.44
CA ALA A 3 -2.37 32.36 -5.33
C ALA A 3 -3.66 31.83 -4.69
N ILE A 4 -3.64 31.64 -3.37
CA ILE A 4 -4.81 31.21 -2.58
C ILE A 4 -5.88 32.30 -2.59
N GLU A 5 -5.49 33.53 -2.26
CA GLU A 5 -6.39 34.70 -2.24
C GLU A 5 -6.99 34.99 -3.62
N PHE A 6 -6.19 34.84 -4.68
CA PHE A 6 -6.68 34.95 -6.06
C PHE A 6 -7.74 33.89 -6.36
N ILE A 7 -7.49 32.61 -6.03
CA ILE A 7 -8.45 31.51 -6.27
C ILE A 7 -9.72 31.68 -5.43
N GLN A 8 -9.60 32.14 -4.18
CA GLN A 8 -10.72 32.40 -3.28
C GLN A 8 -11.69 33.44 -3.85
N ASN A 9 -11.14 34.52 -4.42
CA ASN A 9 -11.93 35.64 -4.94
C ASN A 9 -12.34 35.50 -6.41
N THR A 10 -11.83 34.48 -7.13
CA THR A 10 -12.13 34.29 -8.56
C THR A 10 -13.32 33.34 -8.77
N ALA A 11 -14.19 33.66 -9.72
CA ALA A 11 -15.30 32.79 -10.12
C ALA A 11 -14.81 31.42 -10.62
N SER A 12 -15.48 30.34 -10.20
CA SER A 12 -15.04 28.97 -10.52
C SER A 12 -14.96 28.70 -12.02
N GLU A 13 -15.84 29.31 -12.83
CA GLU A 13 -15.81 29.17 -14.28
C GLU A 13 -14.55 29.78 -14.92
N VAL A 14 -14.10 30.92 -14.41
CA VAL A 14 -12.87 31.60 -14.87
C VAL A 14 -11.66 30.73 -14.49
N LEU A 15 -11.66 30.16 -13.29
CA LEU A 15 -10.61 29.25 -12.83
C LEU A 15 -10.47 28.02 -13.74
N VAL A 16 -11.60 27.38 -14.09
CA VAL A 16 -11.59 26.20 -14.97
C VAL A 16 -11.13 26.55 -16.39
N LYS A 17 -11.55 27.70 -16.93
CA LYS A 17 -11.26 28.09 -18.32
C LYS A 17 -9.86 28.65 -18.52
N GLN A 18 -9.33 29.39 -17.55
CA GLN A 18 -8.13 30.24 -17.75
C GLN A 18 -7.00 29.95 -16.76
N HIS A 19 -7.30 29.38 -15.59
CA HIS A 19 -6.33 29.23 -14.50
C HIS A 19 -6.25 27.80 -13.95
N LEU A 20 -6.57 26.80 -14.76
CA LEU A 20 -6.64 25.40 -14.32
C LEU A 20 -5.29 24.90 -13.77
N LYS A 21 -4.18 25.30 -14.41
CA LYS A 21 -2.83 24.98 -13.93
C LYS A 21 -2.58 25.57 -12.53
N LEU A 22 -2.96 26.82 -12.32
CA LEU A 22 -2.82 27.48 -11.01
C LEU A 22 -3.63 26.76 -9.93
N VAL A 23 -4.85 26.32 -10.25
CA VAL A 23 -5.66 25.51 -9.32
C VAL A 23 -4.94 24.22 -8.94
N PHE A 24 -4.35 23.51 -9.91
CA PHE A 24 -3.63 22.27 -9.63
C PHE A 24 -2.36 22.49 -8.82
N ASP A 25 -1.57 23.50 -9.18
CA ASP A 25 -0.32 23.82 -8.49
C ASP A 25 -0.60 24.25 -7.04
N THR A 26 -1.57 25.14 -6.81
CA THR A 26 -1.98 25.56 -5.46
C THR A 26 -2.57 24.39 -4.66
N TYR A 27 -3.41 23.55 -5.28
CA TYR A 27 -3.94 22.37 -4.58
C TYR A 27 -2.83 21.41 -4.16
N TYR A 28 -1.85 21.18 -5.05
CA TYR A 28 -0.71 20.32 -4.76
C TYR A 28 0.16 20.89 -3.64
N GLN A 29 0.40 22.20 -3.62
CA GLN A 29 1.15 22.86 -2.55
C GLN A 29 0.44 22.74 -1.19
N LEU A 30 -0.88 22.85 -1.16
CA LEU A 30 -1.67 22.79 0.08
C LEU A 30 -1.90 21.36 0.57
N PHE A 31 -2.14 20.41 -0.33
CA PHE A 31 -2.67 19.09 0.01
C PHE A 31 -1.81 17.93 -0.50
N GLY A 32 -0.75 18.20 -1.26
CA GLY A 32 0.25 17.22 -1.72
C GLY A 32 -0.19 16.26 -2.84
N GLU A 33 -1.47 16.25 -3.22
CA GLU A 33 -1.99 15.35 -4.24
C GLU A 33 -2.89 16.06 -5.27
N VAL A 34 -2.72 15.78 -6.55
CA VAL A 34 -3.61 16.30 -7.59
C VAL A 34 -3.70 15.35 -8.78
N CYS A 35 -4.92 15.03 -9.23
CA CYS A 35 -5.15 14.34 -10.49
C CYS A 35 -5.45 15.37 -11.58
N THR A 36 -4.49 15.62 -12.47
CA THR A 36 -4.67 16.55 -13.59
C THR A 36 -5.48 15.96 -14.74
N GLY A 37 -5.57 14.63 -14.82
CA GLY A 37 -6.33 13.90 -15.84
C GLY A 37 -7.81 13.65 -15.50
N CYS A 38 -8.30 14.15 -14.35
CA CYS A 38 -9.64 13.87 -13.85
C CYS A 38 -10.51 15.15 -13.84
N PRO A 39 -11.22 15.52 -14.93
CA PRO A 39 -12.02 16.75 -14.98
C PRO A 39 -13.08 16.84 -13.87
N VAL A 40 -13.66 15.71 -13.50
CA VAL A 40 -14.68 15.61 -12.44
C VAL A 40 -14.15 16.07 -11.07
N LYS A 41 -12.85 15.95 -10.81
CA LYS A 41 -12.23 16.33 -9.53
C LYS A 41 -11.93 17.83 -9.42
N VAL A 42 -11.86 18.55 -10.53
CA VAL A 42 -11.47 19.98 -10.58
C VAL A 42 -12.39 20.84 -9.72
N ALA A 43 -13.70 20.63 -9.79
CA ALA A 43 -14.66 21.38 -8.98
C ALA A 43 -14.43 21.17 -7.48
N GLY A 44 -14.07 19.94 -7.07
CA GLY A 44 -13.71 19.62 -5.70
C GLY A 44 -12.42 20.32 -5.25
N TYR A 45 -11.43 20.42 -6.14
CA TYR A 45 -10.18 21.13 -5.86
C TYR A 45 -10.41 22.63 -5.60
N ILE A 46 -11.17 23.28 -6.49
CA ILE A 46 -11.53 24.69 -6.35
C ILE A 46 -12.29 24.91 -5.04
N ARG A 47 -13.29 24.07 -4.74
CA ARG A 47 -14.08 24.18 -3.51
C ARG A 47 -13.21 24.08 -2.26
N ARG A 48 -12.25 23.15 -2.22
CA ARG A 48 -11.38 22.95 -1.06
C ARG A 48 -10.43 24.13 -0.85
N ILE A 49 -9.81 24.65 -1.92
CA ILE A 49 -8.96 25.85 -1.84
C ILE A 49 -9.78 27.07 -1.41
N LYS A 50 -11.02 27.21 -1.91
CA LYS A 50 -11.89 28.31 -1.52
C LYS A 50 -12.24 28.33 -0.03
N ASN A 51 -12.38 27.16 0.57
CA ASN A 51 -12.67 27.00 2.00
C ASN A 51 -11.41 26.86 2.85
N TYR A 52 -10.21 26.92 2.25
CA TYR A 52 -8.96 26.76 2.97
C TYR A 52 -8.73 27.95 3.91
N THR A 53 -8.57 27.66 5.20
CA THR A 53 -8.11 28.61 6.22
C THR A 53 -6.67 28.27 6.59
N LYS A 54 -5.84 29.28 6.83
CA LYS A 54 -4.39 29.15 7.08
C LYS A 54 -4.05 28.30 8.32
N GLU A 55 -5.04 28.04 9.17
CA GLU A 55 -4.97 27.14 10.32
C GLU A 55 -4.89 25.64 9.92
N GLU A 56 -5.29 25.29 8.69
CA GLU A 56 -5.04 23.98 8.06
C GLU A 56 -3.69 23.93 7.33
N THR A 57 -2.71 24.73 7.74
CA THR A 57 -1.34 24.44 7.33
C THR A 57 -0.98 23.07 7.89
N MET A 58 -0.68 22.11 7.01
CA MET A 58 0.26 21.05 7.36
C MET A 58 1.49 21.79 7.84
N THR A 59 1.67 21.83 9.16
CA THR A 59 2.79 22.50 9.79
C THR A 59 4.06 21.97 9.13
N GLU A 60 4.88 22.87 8.58
CA GLU A 60 6.25 22.58 8.14
C GLU A 60 7.12 22.02 9.31
N GLU A 61 6.55 21.97 10.50
CA GLU A 61 7.09 21.31 11.67
C GLU A 61 7.08 19.79 11.47
N THR A 62 8.19 19.29 10.94
CA THR A 62 8.77 17.96 11.22
C THR A 62 8.22 16.75 10.47
N HIS A 63 8.01 16.84 9.15
CA HIS A 63 8.14 15.63 8.30
C HIS A 63 9.63 15.23 8.17
N THR A 64 10.22 14.73 9.25
CA THR A 64 11.54 14.06 9.26
C THR A 64 11.42 12.63 8.72
N THR A 65 10.64 12.46 7.64
CA THR A 65 10.49 11.15 7.02
C THR A 65 11.76 10.79 6.28
N ASN A 66 12.29 9.59 6.54
CA ASN A 66 13.45 9.05 5.82
C ASN A 66 13.07 8.51 4.44
N PHE A 67 11.77 8.50 4.13
CA PHE A 67 11.19 8.06 2.88
C PHE A 67 10.79 9.24 2.03
N VAL A 68 11.19 9.23 0.76
CA VAL A 68 10.77 10.23 -0.21
C VAL A 68 10.20 9.51 -1.43
N LEU A 69 8.98 9.85 -1.82
CA LEU A 69 8.35 9.40 -3.05
C LEU A 69 8.96 10.13 -4.24
N LYS A 70 8.99 9.45 -5.40
CA LYS A 70 9.31 10.11 -6.68
C LYS A 70 8.30 11.22 -6.97
N ASP A 71 8.72 12.21 -7.73
CA ASP A 71 7.86 13.32 -8.13
C ASP A 71 6.53 12.81 -8.71
N ARG A 72 5.43 13.40 -8.23
CA ARG A 72 4.05 13.07 -8.61
C ARG A 72 3.63 11.62 -8.30
N SER A 73 4.40 10.87 -7.52
CA SER A 73 3.98 9.55 -7.04
C SER A 73 3.12 9.69 -5.79
N ILE A 74 2.08 8.86 -5.71
CA ILE A 74 1.16 8.78 -4.58
C ILE A 74 0.98 7.33 -4.14
N ILE A 75 0.83 7.13 -2.83
CA ILE A 75 0.47 5.85 -2.23
C ILE A 75 -1.02 5.89 -1.89
N VAL A 76 -1.80 4.98 -2.47
CA VAL A 76 -3.20 4.80 -2.08
C VAL A 76 -3.31 3.58 -1.19
N LYS A 77 -3.95 3.73 -0.02
CA LYS A 77 -4.21 2.60 0.87
C LYS A 77 -5.37 1.76 0.30
N PRO A 78 -5.16 0.47 0.02
CA PRO A 78 -6.21 -0.36 -0.55
C PRO A 78 -7.44 -0.43 0.36
N GLY A 79 -8.62 -0.20 -0.20
CA GLY A 79 -9.88 -0.22 0.54
C GLY A 79 -10.21 1.06 1.33
N SER A 80 -9.41 2.12 1.22
CA SER A 80 -9.75 3.44 1.75
C SER A 80 -9.64 4.53 0.68
N ASN A 81 -10.23 5.69 0.96
CA ASN A 81 -10.06 6.91 0.17
C ASN A 81 -8.81 7.72 0.60
N GLU A 82 -7.91 7.11 1.39
CA GLU A 82 -6.71 7.77 1.87
C GLU A 82 -5.58 7.64 0.85
N ALA A 83 -4.99 8.78 0.51
CA ALA A 83 -3.84 8.88 -0.37
C ALA A 83 -2.72 9.67 0.34
N TYR A 84 -1.50 9.16 0.16
CA TYR A 84 -0.30 9.68 0.78
C TYR A 84 0.68 10.15 -0.32
N SER A 85 1.18 11.36 -0.15
CA SER A 85 2.16 12.06 -0.97
C SER A 85 3.32 12.49 -0.08
N ASN A 86 4.38 13.08 -0.64
CA ASN A 86 5.47 13.63 0.18
C ASN A 86 5.00 14.68 1.22
N ALA A 87 3.80 15.26 1.06
CA ALA A 87 3.27 16.26 1.99
C ALA A 87 2.68 15.65 3.28
N ASN A 88 2.24 14.38 3.26
CA ASN A 88 1.56 13.74 4.38
C ASN A 88 2.06 12.31 4.66
N LEU A 89 3.17 11.91 4.03
CA LEU A 89 3.76 10.58 4.21
C LEU A 89 4.56 10.53 5.51
N THR A 90 4.24 9.56 6.36
CA THR A 90 5.02 9.23 7.55
C THR A 90 5.85 7.97 7.33
N ASP A 91 6.94 7.81 8.09
CA ASP A 91 7.77 6.60 8.07
C ASP A 91 6.92 5.35 8.33
N GLU A 92 5.99 5.42 9.28
CA GLU A 92 5.07 4.32 9.61
C GLU A 92 4.22 3.86 8.42
N VAL A 93 3.63 4.82 7.69
CA VAL A 93 2.80 4.53 6.51
C VAL A 93 3.66 3.98 5.38
N ALA A 94 4.84 4.54 5.15
CA ALA A 94 5.78 4.07 4.15
C ALA A 94 6.25 2.63 4.43
N ILE A 95 6.61 2.34 5.68
CA ILE A 95 7.01 1.00 6.13
C ILE A 95 5.85 0.01 5.98
N ALA A 96 4.65 0.35 6.48
CA ALA A 96 3.48 -0.51 6.37
C ALA A 96 3.11 -0.82 4.91
N PHE A 97 3.26 0.16 4.02
CA PHE A 97 3.04 0.00 2.59
C PHE A 97 4.07 -0.94 1.93
N LEU A 98 5.35 -0.76 2.26
CA LEU A 98 6.44 -1.58 1.74
C LEU A 98 6.43 -3.00 2.32
N LYS A 99 5.98 -3.20 3.56
CA LYS A 99 5.77 -4.53 4.16
C LYS A 99 4.75 -5.35 3.37
N LYS A 100 3.66 -4.73 2.90
CA LYS A 100 2.64 -5.41 2.09
C LYS A 100 3.14 -5.78 0.70
N ASN A 101 3.97 -4.93 0.09
CA ASN A 101 4.50 -5.19 -1.23
C ASN A 101 5.91 -4.58 -1.38
N PRO A 102 6.97 -5.35 -1.08
CA PRO A 102 8.35 -4.87 -1.13
C PRO A 102 8.80 -4.40 -2.51
N ASN A 103 8.19 -4.91 -3.60
CA ASN A 103 8.51 -4.49 -4.96
C ASN A 103 8.11 -3.02 -5.24
N ARG A 104 7.26 -2.43 -4.39
CA ARG A 104 6.87 -1.02 -4.50
C ARG A 104 7.91 -0.02 -4.01
N LYS A 105 9.10 -0.49 -3.59
CA LYS A 105 10.29 0.37 -3.39
C LYS A 105 10.57 1.28 -4.59
N VAL A 106 10.20 0.86 -5.81
CA VAL A 106 10.34 1.63 -7.05
C VAL A 106 9.59 2.98 -7.02
N LEU A 107 8.57 3.15 -6.18
CA LEU A 107 7.83 4.41 -6.02
C LEU A 107 8.58 5.46 -5.20
N PHE A 108 9.63 5.05 -4.49
CA PHE A 108 10.46 5.91 -3.65
C PHE A 108 11.70 6.37 -4.41
N SER A 109 12.05 7.65 -4.25
CA SER A 109 13.32 8.24 -4.69
C SER A 109 14.40 8.11 -3.61
N LYS A 110 14.01 8.14 -2.33
CA LYS A 110 14.89 7.96 -1.17
C LYS A 110 14.28 6.94 -0.20
N LEU A 111 15.11 6.01 0.26
CA LEU A 111 14.80 5.00 1.27
C LEU A 111 15.84 5.11 2.39
N PRO A 112 15.51 4.79 3.64
CA PRO A 112 16.50 4.66 4.71
C PRO A 112 17.48 3.53 4.41
N LYS A 113 18.73 3.66 4.88
CA LYS A 113 19.81 2.67 4.66
C LYS A 113 19.45 1.31 5.28
N ASP A 114 18.76 1.34 6.41
CA ASP A 114 18.35 0.15 7.17
C ASP A 114 16.95 -0.36 6.76
N ILE A 115 16.51 -0.09 5.53
CA ILE A 115 15.17 -0.50 5.08
C ILE A 115 14.96 -2.01 5.13
N GLU A 116 16.01 -2.80 4.93
CA GLU A 116 15.88 -4.26 4.96
C GLU A 116 15.64 -4.79 6.38
N THR A 117 16.19 -4.17 7.42
CA THR A 117 15.91 -4.56 8.81
C THR A 117 14.50 -4.11 9.22
N LEU A 118 14.09 -2.89 8.83
CA LEU A 118 12.74 -2.37 9.09
C LEU A 118 11.62 -3.20 8.44
N LEU A 119 11.91 -3.83 7.29
CA LEU A 119 10.97 -4.71 6.59
C LEU A 119 11.04 -6.18 7.07
N LYS A 120 12.10 -6.58 7.78
CA LYS A 120 12.27 -7.94 8.34
C LYS A 120 11.42 -8.21 9.58
N ASP A 121 10.97 -7.18 10.29
CA ASP A 121 10.15 -7.35 11.51
C ASP A 121 8.73 -7.91 11.27
N THR A 122 8.41 -8.36 10.05
CA THR A 122 7.20 -9.14 9.73
C THR A 122 7.44 -10.24 8.70
N THR A 123 8.68 -10.68 8.47
CA THR A 123 8.92 -11.97 7.79
C THR A 123 8.62 -13.13 8.73
N THR A 124 7.35 -13.25 9.14
CA THR A 124 6.71 -14.49 9.58
C THR A 124 5.23 -14.43 9.21
N VAL A 125 4.92 -14.21 7.92
CA VAL A 125 3.82 -14.93 7.26
C VAL A 125 4.21 -15.12 5.78
N GLN A 126 5.32 -15.83 5.53
CA GLN A 126 5.12 -16.96 4.62
C GLN A 126 4.26 -17.94 5.43
N GLU A 127 3.17 -18.40 4.84
CA GLU A 127 2.34 -19.43 5.43
C GLU A 127 3.19 -20.70 5.62
N ASP A 128 3.92 -20.79 6.72
CA ASP A 128 4.07 -22.05 7.45
C ASP A 128 2.71 -22.32 8.10
N LYS A 129 1.66 -22.49 7.28
CA LYS A 129 0.68 -23.49 7.67
C LYS A 129 1.48 -24.77 7.66
N GLU A 130 1.63 -25.38 8.82
CA GLU A 130 1.94 -26.79 8.91
C GLU A 130 0.91 -27.49 8.00
N ILE A 131 1.26 -27.74 6.73
CA ILE A 131 0.35 -28.31 5.75
C ILE A 131 0.14 -29.74 6.22
N THR A 132 -0.98 -29.99 6.86
CA THR A 132 -1.28 -31.32 7.36
C THR A 132 -1.70 -32.19 6.17
N LEU A 133 -1.65 -33.52 6.32
CA LEU A 133 -2.01 -34.42 5.23
C LEU A 133 -3.49 -34.22 4.80
N GLU A 134 -4.31 -33.59 5.65
CA GLU A 134 -5.68 -33.18 5.39
C GLU A 134 -5.83 -32.07 4.35
N ASP A 135 -4.79 -31.28 4.07
CA ASP A 135 -4.85 -30.19 3.10
C ASP A 135 -4.63 -30.66 1.66
N TYR A 136 -3.99 -31.83 1.47
CA TYR A 136 -3.73 -32.40 0.16
C TYR A 136 -4.95 -33.15 -0.42
N THR A 137 -5.08 -33.15 -1.75
CA THR A 137 -6.07 -33.99 -2.44
C THR A 137 -5.62 -35.45 -2.44
N MET A 138 -6.57 -36.39 -2.60
CA MET A 138 -6.23 -37.83 -2.67
C MET A 138 -5.26 -38.17 -3.80
N THR A 139 -5.30 -37.43 -4.91
CA THR A 139 -4.41 -37.65 -6.05
C THR A 139 -2.98 -37.22 -5.72
N GLU A 140 -2.82 -36.07 -5.05
CA GLU A 140 -1.52 -35.58 -4.60
C GLU A 140 -0.91 -36.52 -3.54
N LEU A 141 -1.71 -36.96 -2.57
CA LEU A 141 -1.27 -37.94 -1.56
C LEU A 141 -0.79 -39.25 -2.19
N ARG A 142 -1.45 -39.76 -3.23
CA ARG A 142 -1.01 -40.98 -3.94
C ARG A 142 0.25 -40.77 -4.79
N THR A 143 0.47 -39.55 -5.26
CA THR A 143 1.68 -39.20 -6.01
C THR A 143 2.88 -39.13 -5.09
N MET A 144 2.70 -38.54 -3.90
CA MET A 144 3.75 -38.40 -2.88
C MET A 144 4.02 -39.72 -2.13
N PHE A 145 2.97 -40.52 -1.88
CA PHE A 145 3.05 -41.77 -1.13
C PHE A 145 2.38 -42.91 -1.93
N PRO A 146 3.03 -43.40 -3.01
CA PRO A 146 2.46 -44.44 -3.88
C PRO A 146 2.30 -45.79 -3.18
N GLU A 147 3.03 -46.03 -2.09
CA GLU A 147 2.98 -47.27 -1.32
C GLU A 147 1.81 -47.31 -0.32
N ALA A 148 1.25 -46.15 0.04
CA ALA A 148 0.15 -46.04 0.99
C ALA A 148 -1.15 -46.62 0.42
N LYS A 149 -1.85 -47.43 1.22
CA LYS A 149 -3.06 -48.14 0.78
C LYS A 149 -4.28 -47.58 1.50
N GLY A 150 -5.24 -47.06 0.74
CA GLY A 150 -6.48 -46.52 1.28
C GLY A 150 -7.54 -46.28 0.20
N ARG A 151 -8.79 -46.65 0.51
CA ARG A 151 -9.94 -46.42 -0.39
C ARG A 151 -10.55 -45.03 -0.18
N SER A 152 -10.50 -44.51 1.04
CA SER A 152 -10.89 -43.14 1.38
C SER A 152 -9.66 -42.27 1.73
N LYS A 153 -9.83 -40.94 1.73
CA LYS A 153 -8.75 -40.00 2.12
C LYS A 153 -8.27 -40.25 3.55
N LYS A 154 -9.18 -40.54 4.48
CA LYS A 154 -8.85 -40.82 5.88
C LYS A 154 -7.99 -42.09 6.01
N ASP A 155 -8.40 -43.18 5.37
CA ASP A 155 -7.62 -44.43 5.39
C ASP A 155 -6.21 -44.24 4.79
N LEU A 156 -6.11 -43.41 3.74
CA LEU A 156 -4.84 -43.11 3.09
C LEU A 156 -3.90 -42.30 4.01
N ILE A 157 -4.43 -41.28 4.71
CA ILE A 157 -3.66 -40.49 5.68
C ILE A 157 -3.16 -41.39 6.81
N THR A 158 -4.02 -42.22 7.41
CA THR A 158 -3.63 -43.17 8.46
C THR A 158 -2.57 -44.18 7.99
N SER A 159 -2.67 -44.65 6.73
CA SER A 159 -1.64 -45.51 6.14
C SER A 159 -0.30 -44.78 5.98
N ILE A 160 -0.31 -43.48 5.68
CA ILE A 160 0.91 -42.67 5.54
C ILE A 160 1.55 -42.43 6.92
N GLU A 161 0.74 -42.12 7.93
CA GLU A 161 1.22 -41.87 9.30
C GLU A 161 1.85 -43.12 9.93
N THR A 162 1.21 -44.28 9.79
CA THR A 162 1.73 -45.56 10.29
C THR A 162 3.04 -45.97 9.59
N MET A 163 3.21 -45.61 8.31
CA MET A 163 4.47 -45.81 7.57
C MET A 163 5.59 -44.86 8.01
N LYS A 164 5.26 -43.64 8.46
CA LYS A 164 6.26 -42.69 8.96
C LYS A 164 6.78 -43.11 10.33
N GLU A 165 5.93 -43.66 11.20
CA GLU A 165 6.33 -44.13 12.53
C GLU A 165 7.30 -45.32 12.49
N SER A 166 7.22 -46.18 11.48
CA SER A 166 8.13 -47.33 11.35
C SER A 166 9.57 -46.96 10.95
N TYR A 167 9.80 -45.73 10.46
CA TYR A 167 11.12 -45.21 10.09
C TYR A 167 11.86 -44.48 11.22
N VAL A 168 11.19 -44.17 12.34
CA VAL A 168 11.78 -43.42 13.47
C VAL A 168 12.32 -44.34 14.57
N VAL A 169 12.10 -45.66 14.47
CA VAL A 169 12.51 -46.66 15.47
C VAL A 169 13.53 -47.68 14.92
N ALA A 170 14.41 -47.24 14.00
CA ALA A 170 15.52 -48.06 13.49
C ALA A 170 16.87 -47.39 13.77
#